data_AF-A0A9P5MAT9-F1
#
_entry.id   AF-A0A9P5MAT9-F1
#
_cell.length_a   1.000
_cell.length_b   1.000
_cell.length_c   1.000
_cell.angle_alpha   90.00
_cell.angle_beta   90.00
_cell.angle_gamma   90.00
#
_symmetry.space_group_name_H-M   'P 1'
#
loop_
_entity.id
_entity.type
_entity.pdbx_description
1 polymer ?
#
loop_
_entity_poly.entity_id
_entity_poly.type
_entity_poly.pdbx_seq_one_letter_code
_entity_poly.pdbx_strand_id
1 'polypeptide(L)'
;MSEVPRPYPEPTLIPSWNPIPPSHELSIFCHKFWHNRGSRTRNDVVEFCADDQPQAEYPNRLYVRPCYQDIVKFIEADSDIRSGERGGVVITGQPSIGKTFLSWYLIQYRCSQAQPVLFQYYEHRYLFYNHHVYTPAARGTEALLECGIIDILEAGSTLWCIIEMMSLETSPSYLALMRRWYPIQTTSPHPKKDSKWNKGRAWTYYLPPWSRDELVAA
;
A
#
# COMPACT_ATOMS: atom_id res chain seq x y z
N MET A 1 -13.29 16.04 -28.78
CA MET A 1 -14.11 14.83 -28.60
C MET A 1 -13.55 14.11 -27.39
N SER A 2 -14.25 14.09 -26.26
CA SER A 2 -13.84 13.31 -25.09
C SER A 2 -14.18 11.85 -25.37
N GLU A 3 -13.20 10.94 -25.28
CA GLU A 3 -13.47 9.51 -25.35
C GLU A 3 -14.37 9.11 -24.19
N VAL A 4 -15.47 8.41 -24.51
CA VAL A 4 -16.31 7.76 -23.51
C VAL A 4 -15.45 6.68 -22.83
N PRO A 5 -15.32 6.67 -21.49
CA PRO A 5 -14.57 5.64 -20.79
C PRO A 5 -15.15 4.27 -21.13
N ARG A 6 -14.29 3.31 -21.50
CA ARG A 6 -14.74 1.93 -21.73
C ARG A 6 -15.37 1.39 -20.42
N PRO A 7 -16.45 0.61 -20.50
CA PRO A 7 -17.00 -0.06 -19.33
C PRO A 7 -15.91 -0.91 -18.67
N TYR A 8 -15.85 -0.85 -17.34
CA TYR A 8 -14.85 -1.58 -16.56
C TYR A 8 -15.02 -3.09 -16.76
N PRO A 9 -13.92 -3.85 -16.83
CA PRO A 9 -14.04 -5.31 -16.74
C PRO A 9 -14.72 -5.66 -15.42
N GLU A 10 -15.62 -6.64 -15.46
CA GLU A 10 -16.24 -7.19 -14.25
C GLU A 10 -15.16 -7.60 -13.24
N PRO A 11 -15.38 -7.42 -11.92
CA PRO A 11 -14.42 -7.81 -10.91
C PRO A 11 -14.05 -9.28 -11.11
N THR A 12 -12.76 -9.57 -11.29
CA THR A 12 -12.29 -10.94 -11.29
C THR A 12 -12.64 -11.53 -9.92
N LEU A 13 -13.40 -12.62 -9.91
CA LEU A 13 -13.70 -13.33 -8.68
C LEU A 13 -12.41 -13.93 -8.14
N ILE A 14 -11.96 -13.41 -7.01
CA ILE A 14 -10.85 -13.97 -6.25
C ILE A 14 -11.50 -14.86 -5.19
N PRO A 15 -11.34 -16.20 -5.26
CA PRO A 15 -11.85 -17.08 -4.22
C PRO A 15 -11.36 -16.59 -2.84
N SER A 16 -12.24 -16.58 -1.84
CA SER A 16 -12.01 -16.07 -0.47
C SER A 16 -11.90 -14.54 -0.29
N TRP A 17 -12.12 -13.74 -1.34
CA TRP A 17 -12.13 -12.27 -1.24
C TRP A 17 -13.42 -11.67 -1.78
N ASN A 18 -14.03 -10.81 -0.97
CA ASN A 18 -15.25 -10.10 -1.33
C ASN A 18 -14.90 -8.71 -1.85
N PRO A 19 -15.41 -8.31 -3.03
CA PRO A 19 -15.26 -6.93 -3.48
C PRO A 19 -15.97 -6.00 -2.49
N ILE A 20 -15.31 -4.92 -2.13
CA ILE A 20 -15.93 -3.86 -1.34
C ILE A 20 -16.88 -3.08 -2.26
N PRO A 21 -18.11 -2.76 -1.81
CA PRO A 21 -19.03 -1.94 -2.59
C PRO A 21 -18.40 -0.63 -3.07
N PRO A 22 -18.72 -0.13 -4.28
CA PRO A 22 -18.21 1.14 -4.79
C PRO A 22 -18.51 2.35 -3.89
N SER A 23 -19.59 2.30 -3.11
CA SER A 23 -20.00 3.34 -2.17
C SER A 23 -19.16 3.39 -0.88
N HIS A 24 -18.30 2.41 -0.64
CA HIS A 24 -17.45 2.38 0.53
C HIS A 24 -16.31 3.40 0.39
N GLU A 25 -15.95 4.08 1.48
CA GLU A 25 -14.93 5.15 1.46
C GLU A 25 -13.61 4.70 0.84
N LEU A 26 -13.13 3.50 1.17
CA LEU A 26 -11.93 2.93 0.54
C LEU A 26 -12.09 2.71 -0.97
N SER A 27 -13.26 2.27 -1.45
CA SER A 27 -13.51 2.11 -2.89
C SER A 27 -13.57 3.46 -3.60
N ILE A 28 -14.21 4.46 -2.98
CA ILE A 28 -14.24 5.85 -3.48
C ILE A 28 -12.82 6.41 -3.53
N PHE A 29 -12.09 6.27 -2.43
CA PHE A 29 -10.70 6.69 -2.31
C PHE A 29 -9.87 6.06 -3.42
N CYS A 30 -9.91 4.74 -3.55
CA CYS A 30 -9.28 3.94 -4.59
C CYS A 30 -9.59 4.34 -6.01
N HIS A 31 -10.87 4.55 -6.33
CA HIS A 31 -11.31 4.99 -7.64
C HIS A 31 -10.56 6.28 -8.04
N LYS A 32 -10.43 7.23 -7.10
CA LYS A 32 -9.61 8.43 -7.31
C LYS A 32 -8.13 8.13 -7.54
N PHE A 33 -7.54 7.03 -7.06
CA PHE A 33 -6.15 6.65 -7.33
C PHE A 33 -5.94 6.06 -8.72
N TRP A 34 -6.78 5.09 -9.08
CA TRP A 34 -6.64 4.36 -10.35
C TRP A 34 -6.99 5.22 -11.57
N HIS A 35 -7.87 6.21 -11.41
CA HIS A 35 -8.29 7.09 -12.50
C HIS A 35 -7.53 8.41 -12.56
N ASN A 36 -6.63 8.67 -11.60
CA ASN A 36 -5.72 9.80 -11.68
C ASN A 36 -4.56 9.51 -12.65
N ARG A 37 -4.89 9.34 -13.94
CA ARG A 37 -3.91 9.33 -15.03
C ARG A 37 -3.24 10.69 -15.23
N GLY A 38 -3.73 11.71 -14.52
CA GLY A 38 -3.30 13.09 -14.59
C GLY A 38 -2.92 13.68 -13.24
N SER A 39 -2.43 12.88 -12.27
CA SER A 39 -1.78 13.49 -11.10
C SER A 39 -0.55 14.22 -11.61
N ARG A 40 -0.73 15.49 -11.92
CA ARG A 40 0.38 16.42 -11.99
C ARG A 40 0.88 16.46 -10.56
N THR A 41 1.95 15.73 -10.28
CA THR A 41 2.87 16.03 -9.17
C THR A 41 3.47 17.41 -9.44
N ARG A 42 2.64 18.44 -9.36
CA ARG A 42 3.08 19.83 -9.39
C ARG A 42 3.25 20.20 -7.92
N ASN A 43 4.51 20.30 -7.50
CA ASN A 43 4.91 20.76 -6.17
C ASN A 43 4.54 19.81 -5.02
N ASP A 44 4.96 18.53 -5.11
CA ASP A 44 4.96 17.63 -3.94
C ASP A 44 3.58 17.36 -3.30
N VAL A 45 2.50 17.57 -4.04
CA VAL A 45 1.12 17.26 -3.61
C VAL A 45 0.46 16.35 -4.62
N VAL A 46 -0.08 15.22 -4.16
CA VAL A 46 -0.99 14.39 -4.94
C VAL A 46 -2.40 14.90 -4.68
N GLU A 47 -2.98 15.58 -5.67
CA GLU A 47 -4.37 16.01 -5.64
C GLU A 47 -5.29 14.90 -6.17
N PHE A 48 -6.27 14.51 -5.37
CA PHE A 48 -7.33 13.57 -5.74
C PHE A 48 -8.49 14.35 -6.36
N CYS A 49 -8.39 14.68 -7.65
CA CYS A 49 -9.53 15.23 -8.38
C CYS A 49 -10.57 14.13 -8.62
N ALA A 50 -11.80 14.36 -8.18
CA ALA A 50 -12.96 13.65 -8.69
C ALA A 50 -13.55 14.51 -9.80
N ASP A 51 -13.70 13.96 -11.01
CA ASP A 51 -14.53 14.59 -12.03
C ASP A 51 -15.99 14.56 -11.51
N ASP A 52 -16.55 15.75 -11.30
CA ASP A 52 -17.99 16.07 -11.19
C ASP A 52 -18.83 15.66 -9.95
N GLN A 53 -18.26 15.58 -8.72
CA GLN A 53 -19.10 15.51 -7.49
C GLN A 53 -18.77 16.58 -6.43
N PRO A 54 -19.79 17.10 -5.71
CA PRO A 54 -19.63 18.23 -4.80
C PRO A 54 -18.71 17.88 -3.63
N GLN A 55 -17.78 18.80 -3.37
CA GLN A 55 -16.79 18.77 -2.29
C GLN A 55 -17.46 18.51 -0.94
N ALA A 56 -17.42 17.28 -0.45
CA ALA A 56 -17.53 17.00 0.97
C ALA A 56 -16.11 16.95 1.57
N GLU A 57 -15.80 17.98 2.37
CA GLU A 57 -14.91 18.11 3.55
C GLU A 57 -13.70 17.16 3.82
N TYR A 58 -13.16 16.44 2.85
CA TYR A 58 -11.89 15.74 3.02
C TYR A 58 -10.78 16.50 2.29
N PRO A 59 -9.60 16.70 2.92
CA PRO A 59 -8.45 17.22 2.19
C PRO A 59 -8.09 16.22 1.09
N ASN A 60 -8.50 16.52 -0.14
CA ASN A 60 -8.21 15.74 -1.35
C ASN A 60 -6.73 15.85 -1.76
N ARG A 61 -5.82 16.05 -0.80
CA ARG A 61 -4.42 16.36 -1.05
C ARG A 61 -3.55 15.56 -0.09
N LEU A 62 -2.66 14.74 -0.64
CA LEU A 62 -1.61 14.09 0.11
C LEU A 62 -0.30 14.82 -0.18
N TYR A 63 0.31 15.42 0.83
CA TYR A 63 1.67 15.95 0.72
C TYR A 63 2.67 14.78 0.59
N VAL A 64 3.41 14.75 -0.51
CA VAL A 64 4.42 13.75 -0.83
C VAL A 64 5.79 14.31 -0.47
N ARG A 65 6.33 13.82 0.64
CA ARG A 65 7.68 14.20 1.06
C ARG A 65 8.71 13.75 0.02
N PRO A 66 9.77 14.53 -0.27
CA PRO A 66 10.81 14.11 -1.21
C PRO A 66 11.41 12.74 -0.86
N CYS A 67 11.59 12.45 0.44
CA CYS A 67 12.12 11.16 0.89
C CYS A 67 11.22 9.96 0.54
N TYR A 68 9.92 10.15 0.27
CA TYR A 68 9.04 9.06 -0.12
C TYR A 68 9.40 8.50 -1.50
N GLN A 69 9.85 9.37 -2.41
CA GLN A 69 10.28 8.94 -3.75
C GLN A 69 11.54 8.07 -3.68
N ASP A 70 12.49 8.44 -2.81
CA ASP A 70 13.70 7.65 -2.59
C ASP A 70 13.39 6.30 -1.95
N ILE A 71 12.45 6.27 -1.01
CA ILE A 71 11.99 5.02 -0.39
C ILE A 71 11.30 4.11 -1.42
N VAL A 72 10.45 4.66 -2.31
CA VAL A 72 9.81 3.88 -3.39
C VAL A 72 10.87 3.23 -4.29
N LYS A 73 11.83 4.01 -4.79
CA LYS A 73 12.90 3.49 -5.65
C LYS A 73 13.69 2.38 -4.97
N PHE A 74 13.97 2.54 -3.67
CA PHE A 74 14.64 1.54 -2.87
C PHE A 74 13.80 0.25 -2.74
N ILE A 75 12.51 0.37 -2.40
CA ILE A 75 11.59 -0.76 -2.26
C ILE A 75 11.45 -1.50 -3.59
N GLU A 76 11.26 -0.80 -4.71
CA GLU A 76 11.18 -1.41 -6.04
C GLU A 76 12.43 -2.24 -6.34
N ALA A 77 13.61 -1.61 -6.26
CA ALA A 77 14.87 -2.26 -6.56
C ALA A 77 15.12 -3.50 -5.69
N ASP A 78 14.89 -3.40 -4.38
CA ASP A 78 15.08 -4.55 -3.48
C ASP A 78 14.00 -5.63 -3.68
N SER A 79 12.75 -5.25 -3.98
CA SER A 79 11.65 -6.19 -4.22
C SER A 79 11.81 -6.98 -5.51
N ASP A 80 12.42 -6.38 -6.53
CA ASP A 80 12.73 -7.03 -7.80
C ASP A 80 13.92 -7.99 -7.64
N ILE A 81 15.01 -7.54 -7.00
CA ILE A 81 16.19 -8.37 -6.73
C ILE A 81 15.82 -9.60 -5.89
N ARG A 82 14.94 -9.42 -4.91
CA ARG A 82 14.52 -10.49 -3.98
C ARG A 82 13.26 -11.21 -4.41
N SER A 83 12.81 -11.10 -5.66
CA SER A 83 11.61 -11.77 -6.14
C SER A 83 11.71 -13.29 -5.91
N GLY A 84 10.97 -13.80 -4.92
CA GLY A 84 10.99 -15.22 -4.51
C GLY A 84 11.92 -15.57 -3.34
N GLU A 85 12.70 -14.63 -2.83
CA GLU A 85 13.50 -14.76 -1.61
C GLU A 85 12.80 -14.16 -0.39
N ARG A 86 13.28 -14.52 0.81
CA ARG A 86 12.82 -13.90 2.07
C ARG A 86 13.46 -12.51 2.22
N GLY A 87 12.64 -11.52 2.55
CA GLY A 87 13.09 -10.14 2.75
C GLY A 87 11.94 -9.21 3.13
N GLY A 88 12.16 -7.92 2.95
CA GLY A 88 11.19 -6.86 3.23
C GLY A 88 11.84 -5.60 3.76
N VAL A 89 11.02 -4.61 4.08
CA VAL A 89 11.48 -3.35 4.67
C VAL A 89 10.66 -3.02 5.91
N VAL A 90 11.36 -2.61 6.96
CA VAL A 90 10.79 -1.97 8.12
C VAL A 90 11.08 -0.48 8.02
N ILE A 91 10.04 0.33 7.84
CA ILE A 91 10.13 1.79 7.88
C ILE A 91 9.74 2.24 9.28
N THR A 92 10.69 2.89 9.96
CA THR A 92 10.54 3.30 11.35
C THR A 92 10.91 4.77 11.56
N GLY A 93 10.56 5.32 12.71
CA GLY A 93 10.81 6.73 13.03
C GLY A 93 9.81 7.26 14.05
N GLN A 94 10.06 8.46 14.58
CA GLN A 94 9.26 9.05 15.65
C GLN A 94 7.74 9.06 15.34
N PRO A 95 6.86 9.04 16.36
CA PRO A 95 5.43 9.24 16.15
C PRO A 95 5.15 10.49 15.31
N SER A 96 4.11 10.44 14.47
CA SER A 96 3.65 11.56 13.64
C SER A 96 4.63 12.07 12.56
N ILE A 97 5.69 11.32 12.26
CA ILE A 97 6.71 11.70 11.25
C ILE A 97 6.30 11.42 9.78
N GLY A 98 5.06 10.98 9.57
CA GLY A 98 4.50 10.76 8.22
C GLY A 98 4.46 9.31 7.71
N LYS A 99 4.71 8.31 8.56
CA LYS A 99 4.69 6.89 8.16
C LYS A 99 3.36 6.45 7.52
N THR A 100 2.22 6.84 8.08
CA THR A 100 0.89 6.53 7.52
C THR A 100 0.69 7.19 6.15
N PHE A 101 1.18 8.42 5.96
CA PHE A 101 1.14 9.10 4.66
C PHE A 101 2.00 8.39 3.62
N LEU A 102 3.16 7.86 4.02
CA LEU A 102 3.97 7.01 3.15
C LEU A 102 3.23 5.72 2.75
N SER A 103 2.54 5.04 3.68
CA SER A 103 1.70 3.87 3.34
C SER A 103 0.69 4.19 2.24
N TRP A 104 -0.03 5.32 2.38
CA TRP A 104 -0.97 5.78 1.35
C TRP A 104 -0.29 6.12 0.02
N TYR A 105 0.88 6.76 0.06
CA TYR A 105 1.68 7.03 -1.13
C TYR A 105 2.13 5.75 -1.83
N LEU A 106 2.54 4.72 -1.09
CA LEU A 106 2.92 3.42 -1.67
C LEU A 106 1.72 2.71 -2.32
N ILE A 107 0.54 2.78 -1.71
CA ILE A 107 -0.71 2.25 -2.30
C ILE A 107 -1.01 3.00 -3.59
N GLN A 108 -0.99 4.33 -3.57
CA GLN A 108 -1.19 5.18 -4.74
C GLN A 108 -0.25 4.80 -5.88
N TYR A 109 1.03 4.71 -5.55
CA TYR A 109 2.09 4.40 -6.47
C TYR A 109 1.82 3.07 -7.19
N ARG A 110 1.55 1.99 -6.45
CA ARG A 110 1.25 0.67 -7.03
C ARG A 110 -0.02 0.67 -7.86
N CYS A 111 -1.09 1.31 -7.37
CA CYS A 111 -2.35 1.41 -8.11
C CYS A 111 -2.17 2.16 -9.43
N SER A 112 -1.35 3.22 -9.46
CA SER A 112 -1.05 3.99 -10.68
C SER A 112 -0.33 3.17 -11.75
N GLN A 113 0.44 2.17 -11.33
CA GLN A 113 1.11 1.20 -12.21
C GLN A 113 0.22 0.00 -12.57
N ALA A 114 -1.07 0.02 -12.21
CA ALA A 114 -2.00 -1.11 -12.31
C ALA A 114 -1.47 -2.40 -11.64
N GLN A 115 -0.66 -2.24 -10.60
CA GLN A 115 -0.05 -3.35 -9.89
C GLN A 115 -0.80 -3.66 -8.58
N PRO A 116 -0.90 -4.95 -8.18
CA PRO A 116 -1.55 -5.30 -6.94
C PRO A 116 -0.75 -4.82 -5.72
N VAL A 117 -1.49 -4.44 -4.67
CA VAL A 117 -0.94 -4.13 -3.35
C VAL A 117 -1.89 -4.61 -2.27
N LEU A 118 -1.34 -5.28 -1.26
CA LEU A 118 -2.08 -5.68 -0.06
C LEU A 118 -1.78 -4.66 1.04
N PHE A 119 -2.81 -4.05 1.60
CA PHE A 119 -2.71 -3.18 2.76
C PHE A 119 -3.32 -3.86 3.97
N GLN A 120 -2.53 -4.00 5.04
CA GLN A 120 -2.98 -4.45 6.33
C GLN A 120 -2.93 -3.30 7.33
N TYR A 121 -4.09 -2.94 7.85
CA TYR A 121 -4.26 -1.92 8.89
C TYR A 121 -4.90 -2.56 10.11
N TYR A 122 -4.13 -2.77 11.16
CA TYR A 122 -4.50 -3.60 12.31
C TYR A 122 -4.91 -5.03 11.87
N GLU A 123 -6.17 -5.40 12.15
CA GLU A 123 -6.77 -6.69 11.80
C GLU A 123 -7.44 -6.66 10.42
N HIS A 124 -7.61 -5.47 9.84
CA HIS A 124 -8.24 -5.30 8.54
C HIS A 124 -7.22 -5.47 7.42
N ARG A 125 -7.69 -6.07 6.32
CA ARG A 125 -6.87 -6.33 5.15
C ARG A 125 -7.64 -5.95 3.91
N TYR A 126 -6.94 -5.28 3.02
CA TYR A 126 -7.48 -4.71 1.80
C TYR A 126 -6.56 -5.07 0.66
N LEU A 127 -7.06 -5.81 -0.32
CA LEU A 127 -6.33 -6.09 -1.56
C LEU A 127 -6.79 -5.10 -2.62
N PHE A 128 -5.85 -4.34 -3.14
CA PHE A 128 -6.03 -3.38 -4.20
C PHE A 128 -5.61 -4.07 -5.49
N TYR A 129 -6.55 -4.38 -6.37
CA TYR A 129 -6.28 -5.14 -7.59
C TYR A 129 -7.32 -4.86 -8.67
N ASN A 130 -6.87 -4.74 -9.92
CA ASN A 130 -7.73 -4.56 -11.09
C ASN A 130 -8.83 -3.49 -10.90
N HIS A 131 -8.46 -2.31 -10.39
CA HIS A 131 -9.37 -1.19 -10.12
C HIS A 131 -10.41 -1.42 -9.01
N HIS A 132 -10.29 -2.50 -8.25
CA HIS A 132 -11.19 -2.84 -7.16
C HIS A 132 -10.43 -2.99 -5.84
N VAL A 133 -11.18 -2.84 -4.74
CA VAL A 133 -10.72 -3.16 -3.39
C VAL A 133 -11.46 -4.39 -2.92
N TYR A 134 -10.73 -5.32 -2.35
CA TYR A 134 -11.28 -6.53 -1.80
C TYR A 134 -10.96 -6.67 -0.33
N THR A 135 -11.83 -7.32 0.42
CA THR A 135 -11.59 -7.77 1.81
C THR A 135 -11.66 -9.28 1.90
N PRO A 136 -10.89 -9.92 2.79
CA PRO A 136 -10.97 -11.37 2.95
C PRO A 136 -12.36 -11.77 3.49
N ALA A 137 -12.90 -12.87 2.98
CA ALA A 137 -14.19 -13.42 3.39
C ALA A 137 -14.13 -14.03 4.81
N ALA A 138 -12.97 -14.59 5.17
CA ALA A 138 -12.70 -15.12 6.50
C ALA A 138 -11.76 -14.19 7.29
N ARG A 139 -11.90 -14.19 8.62
CA ARG A 139 -10.96 -13.52 9.52
C ARG A 139 -9.82 -14.47 9.88
N GLY A 140 -8.63 -13.93 10.16
CA GLY A 140 -7.47 -14.72 10.62
C GLY A 140 -6.42 -14.99 9.54
N THR A 141 -5.30 -15.61 9.91
CA THR A 141 -4.14 -15.86 9.01
C THR A 141 -4.41 -16.86 7.89
N GLU A 142 -5.34 -17.80 8.11
CA GLU A 142 -5.75 -18.80 7.13
C GLU A 142 -6.31 -18.15 5.86
N ALA A 143 -7.06 -17.05 6.01
CA ALA A 143 -7.60 -16.28 4.89
C ALA A 143 -6.53 -15.71 3.94
N LEU A 144 -5.25 -15.60 4.35
CA LEU A 144 -4.15 -15.17 3.47
C LEU A 144 -3.43 -16.33 2.77
N LEU A 145 -3.51 -17.54 3.34
CA LEU A 145 -2.90 -18.75 2.81
C LEU A 145 -3.82 -19.46 1.81
N GLU A 146 -5.13 -19.35 2.00
CA GLU A 146 -6.16 -19.89 1.10
C GLU A 146 -6.31 -19.08 -0.21
N CYS A 147 -5.51 -18.03 -0.35
CA CYS A 147 -5.59 -17.10 -1.45
C CYS A 147 -5.03 -17.66 -2.76
N GLY A 148 -5.90 -17.77 -3.77
CA GLY A 148 -5.53 -17.73 -5.19
C GLY A 148 -4.85 -16.40 -5.62
N ILE A 149 -4.42 -15.55 -4.68
CA ILE A 149 -3.54 -14.40 -4.93
C ILE A 149 -2.23 -14.86 -5.58
N ILE A 150 -1.76 -16.07 -5.28
CA ILE A 150 -0.61 -16.65 -5.99
C ILE A 150 -0.89 -16.74 -7.49
N ASP A 151 -2.14 -17.02 -7.88
CA ASP A 151 -2.57 -17.07 -9.28
C ASP A 151 -2.80 -15.67 -9.87
N ILE A 152 -3.14 -14.67 -9.04
CA ILE A 152 -3.21 -13.25 -9.43
C ILE A 152 -1.83 -12.71 -9.80
N LEU A 153 -0.78 -13.18 -9.14
CA LEU A 153 0.58 -12.83 -9.48
C LEU A 153 0.95 -13.55 -10.78
N GLU A 154 0.86 -12.83 -11.89
CA GLU A 154 1.52 -13.21 -13.14
C GLU A 154 2.95 -13.68 -12.83
N ALA A 155 3.46 -14.64 -13.60
CA ALA A 155 4.75 -15.26 -13.37
C ALA A 155 5.91 -14.23 -13.45
N GLY A 156 6.17 -13.53 -12.35
CA GLY A 156 7.19 -12.49 -12.25
C GLY A 156 6.85 -11.36 -11.27
N SER A 157 5.57 -11.10 -11.00
CA SER A 157 5.16 -9.94 -10.21
C SER A 157 5.28 -10.19 -8.70
N THR A 158 5.85 -9.22 -7.99
CA THR A 158 5.96 -9.21 -6.52
C THR A 158 4.76 -8.46 -5.91
N LEU A 159 4.09 -9.06 -4.93
CA LEU A 159 3.01 -8.41 -4.17
C LEU A 159 3.59 -7.58 -3.04
N TRP A 160 3.46 -6.26 -3.12
CA TRP A 160 3.76 -5.40 -1.99
C TRP A 160 2.71 -5.58 -0.89
N CYS A 161 3.17 -5.85 0.32
CA CYS A 161 2.31 -6.05 1.49
C CYS A 161 2.63 -4.96 2.52
N ILE A 162 1.87 -3.87 2.48
CA ILE A 162 2.05 -2.72 3.36
C ILE A 162 1.36 -3.02 4.69
N ILE A 163 2.12 -3.02 5.78
CA ILE A 163 1.67 -3.47 7.10
C ILE A 163 1.79 -2.32 8.10
N GLU A 164 0.64 -1.85 8.57
CA GLU A 164 0.53 -0.86 9.63
C GLU A 164 -0.05 -1.55 10.88
N MET A 165 0.86 -1.95 11.77
CA MET A 165 0.53 -2.68 13.00
C MET A 165 0.82 -1.85 14.24
N MET A 166 -0.19 -1.68 15.09
CA MET A 166 0.02 -1.13 16.44
C MET A 166 0.32 -2.20 17.49
N SER A 167 -0.25 -3.40 17.36
CA SER A 167 -0.11 -4.50 18.32
C SER A 167 1.19 -5.30 18.15
N LEU A 168 1.71 -5.81 19.28
CA LEU A 168 2.95 -6.61 19.38
C LEU A 168 2.76 -8.10 19.06
N GLU A 169 1.52 -8.56 18.95
CA GLU A 169 1.22 -9.99 19.06
C GLU A 169 1.21 -10.72 17.71
N THR A 170 0.83 -10.05 16.63
CA THR A 170 0.80 -10.65 15.29
C THR A 170 2.13 -10.41 14.58
N SER A 171 3.07 -11.33 14.78
CA SER A 171 4.29 -11.38 14.00
C SER A 171 3.94 -11.57 12.50
N PRO A 172 4.38 -10.70 11.59
CA PRO A 172 4.20 -10.88 10.15
C PRO A 172 5.10 -11.99 9.58
N SER A 173 5.67 -12.84 10.44
CA SER A 173 6.48 -13.99 10.06
C SER A 173 5.77 -14.90 9.07
N TYR A 174 4.44 -14.97 9.09
CA TYR A 174 3.68 -15.74 8.11
C TYR A 174 3.76 -15.14 6.70
N LEU A 175 3.85 -13.81 6.55
CA LEU A 175 4.04 -13.13 5.26
C LEU A 175 5.44 -13.39 4.70
N ALA A 176 6.45 -13.45 5.58
CA ALA A 176 7.82 -13.78 5.20
C ALA A 176 8.00 -15.25 4.75
N LEU A 177 6.97 -16.10 4.92
CA LEU A 177 6.96 -17.47 4.38
C LEU A 177 6.43 -17.53 2.95
N MET A 178 5.73 -16.50 2.49
CA MET A 178 5.11 -16.47 1.17
C MET A 178 6.11 -16.04 0.10
N ARG A 179 6.33 -16.89 -0.90
CA ARG A 179 7.16 -16.53 -2.07
C ARG A 179 6.48 -15.40 -2.83
N ARG A 180 7.27 -14.42 -3.31
CA ARG A 180 6.82 -13.23 -4.07
C ARG A 180 5.99 -12.22 -3.29
N TRP A 181 5.95 -12.34 -1.96
CA TRP A 181 5.37 -11.31 -1.11
C TRP A 181 6.50 -10.46 -0.57
N TYR A 182 6.38 -9.15 -0.74
CA TYR A 182 7.38 -8.19 -0.27
C TYR A 182 6.76 -7.34 0.84
N PRO A 183 6.98 -7.72 2.11
CA PRO A 183 6.37 -7.02 3.21
C PRO A 183 7.09 -5.68 3.49
N ILE A 184 6.29 -4.65 3.67
CA ILE A 184 6.71 -3.28 3.97
C ILE A 184 6.00 -2.89 5.26
N GLN A 185 6.68 -3.01 6.40
CA GLN A 185 6.09 -2.64 7.68
C GLN A 185 6.41 -1.19 8.02
N THR A 186 5.38 -0.40 8.33
CA THR A 186 5.54 0.90 8.98
C THR A 186 5.29 0.75 10.48
N THR A 187 6.24 1.16 11.32
CA THR A 187 6.11 1.06 12.79
C THR A 187 6.79 2.22 13.51
N SER A 188 6.40 2.50 14.74
CA SER A 188 7.24 3.27 15.66
C SER A 188 8.44 2.42 16.11
N PRO A 189 9.60 3.02 16.47
CA PRO A 189 10.79 2.29 16.85
C PRO A 189 10.52 1.47 18.09
N HIS A 190 10.80 0.17 18.03
CA HIS A 190 10.61 -0.70 19.16
C HIS A 190 11.59 -1.88 19.07
N PRO A 191 12.71 -1.86 19.79
CA PRO A 191 13.84 -2.79 19.58
C PRO A 191 13.44 -4.28 19.58
N LYS A 192 12.46 -4.68 20.40
CA LYS A 192 11.94 -6.05 20.41
C LYS A 192 11.23 -6.43 19.10
N LYS A 193 10.52 -5.49 18.44
CA LYS A 193 9.84 -5.72 17.14
C LYS A 193 10.87 -5.95 16.04
N ASP A 194 11.92 -5.12 16.02
CA ASP A 194 12.93 -5.10 14.96
C ASP A 194 13.77 -6.40 14.94
N SER A 195 13.98 -7.02 16.11
CA SER A 195 14.70 -8.30 16.23
C SER A 195 14.09 -9.47 15.44
N LYS A 196 12.76 -9.49 15.24
CA LYS A 196 12.08 -10.54 14.46
C LYS A 196 12.30 -10.34 12.96
N TRP A 197 12.32 -9.09 12.52
CA TRP A 197 12.57 -8.70 11.13
C TRP A 197 14.02 -8.90 10.70
N ASN A 198 14.96 -8.66 11.61
CA ASN A 198 16.38 -8.89 11.35
C ASN A 198 16.67 -10.37 11.03
N LYS A 199 15.92 -11.31 11.62
CA LYS A 199 16.02 -12.75 11.26
C LYS A 199 15.53 -13.04 9.84
N GLY A 200 14.61 -12.22 9.33
CA GLY A 200 14.08 -12.29 7.97
C GLY A 200 14.91 -11.55 6.92
N ARG A 201 16.09 -10.99 7.29
CA ARG A 201 16.93 -10.15 6.41
C ARG A 201 16.22 -8.90 5.88
N ALA A 202 15.25 -8.37 6.62
CA ALA A 202 14.58 -7.14 6.24
C ALA A 202 15.49 -5.93 6.45
N TRP A 203 15.38 -4.95 5.55
CA TRP A 203 16.03 -3.66 5.70
C TRP A 203 15.31 -2.81 6.74
N THR A 204 16.05 -1.97 7.46
CA THR A 204 15.45 -0.96 8.32
C THR A 204 15.72 0.41 7.72
N TYR A 205 14.65 1.15 7.40
CA TYR A 205 14.71 2.52 6.91
C TYR A 205 14.18 3.47 7.99
N TYR A 206 14.97 4.48 8.36
CA TYR A 206 14.56 5.50 9.32
C TYR A 206 14.00 6.71 8.58
N LEU A 207 12.71 6.97 8.74
CA LEU A 207 12.06 8.13 8.12
C LEU A 207 12.57 9.41 8.79
N PRO A 208 13.09 10.40 8.03
CA PRO A 208 13.61 11.63 8.61
C PRO A 208 12.49 12.48 9.23
N PRO A 209 12.78 13.29 10.27
CA PRO A 209 11.82 14.24 10.81
C PRO A 209 11.32 15.22 9.75
N TRP A 210 10.14 15.78 9.96
CA TRP A 210 9.65 16.87 9.14
C TRP A 210 10.63 18.04 9.21
N SER A 211 11.07 18.51 8.05
CA SER A 211 11.76 19.79 7.93
C SER A 211 10.75 20.94 8.09
N ARG A 212 11.26 22.14 8.39
CA ARG A 212 10.41 23.33 8.51
C ARG A 212 9.67 23.63 7.21
N ASP A 213 10.34 23.47 6.08
CA ASP A 213 9.75 23.74 4.77
C ASP A 213 8.62 22.75 4.46
N GLU A 214 8.80 21.46 4.80
CA GLU A 214 7.73 20.47 4.66
C GLU A 214 6.53 20.77 5.57
N LEU A 215 6.76 21.27 6.80
CA LEU A 215 5.67 21.65 7.71
C LEU A 215 4.86 22.86 7.24
N VAL A 216 5.48 23.75 6.46
CA VAL A 216 4.81 24.92 5.88
C VAL A 216 4.04 24.53 4.61
N ALA A 217 4.50 23.51 3.89
CA ALA A 217 3.92 23.06 2.63
C ALA A 217 2.79 22.02 2.80
N ALA A 218 2.78 21.29 3.92
CA ALA A 218 1.76 20.28 4.27
C ALA A 218 0.44 20.92 4.75
#